data_AF-A0A925VF51-F1
#
_entry.id   AF-A0A925VF51-F1
#
_cell.length_a   1.000
_cell.length_b   1.000
_cell.length_c   1.000
_cell.angle_alpha   90.00
_cell.angle_beta   90.00
_cell.angle_gamma   90.00
#
_symmetry.space_group_name_H-M   'P 1'
#
loop_
_entity.id
_entity.type
_entity.pdbx_description
1 polymer ?
#
loop_
_entity_poly.entity_id
_entity_poly.type
_entity_poly.pdbx_seq_one_letter_code
_entity_poly.pdbx_strand_id
1 'polypeptide(L)'
;MPTPRQQIDAWKARLLDLSRRNRMLHTRPGVGGTVALSYPDALRLFDALVRRRRRLTFATPLTLEERLAVLRWDAPATGATVRLDTIAAPLPKDGQLATDLLPADQERALYTLRLRSRTALGEGGVNVLFVALGFLEWFDRDAPELVMRSPLLLVPVELLREKGGDEYALRLLDDELALNPTLAHKLRQDYGIALPALPDDDAIQLDQLFATIGELVARHDGWRVQPECTLGLFSFLKLMLYHDLERAAEIAATHPVLSLLTGEGKTAEGTAGDNILQPSAFSLQPLDERPPEQCYQILDADASQSEAIEAARGGASFVLQGPPGTGKSQTIANIIAECLAQHKRVLFVSEKMAALDVVYERLRQCGLAEFCLEAHSHKASKRAGRL
;
A
#
# COMPACT_ATOMS: atom_id res chain seq x y z
N MET A 1 8.20 28.92 18.26
CA MET A 1 7.76 28.01 17.16
C MET A 1 8.65 26.78 17.22
N PRO A 2 8.14 25.57 16.97
CA PRO A 2 9.00 24.40 16.83
C PRO A 2 9.95 24.60 15.64
N THR A 3 11.18 24.09 15.76
CA THR A 3 12.12 24.02 14.62
C THR A 3 11.56 23.08 13.54
N PRO A 4 12.02 23.17 12.28
CA PRO A 4 11.57 22.25 11.22
C PRO A 4 11.72 20.79 11.59
N ARG A 5 12.84 20.48 12.25
CA ARG A 5 13.12 19.15 12.75
C ARG A 5 12.10 18.71 13.81
N GLN A 6 11.78 19.56 14.79
CA GLN A 6 10.76 19.26 15.79
C GLN A 6 9.37 19.07 15.17
N GLN A 7 9.02 19.85 14.16
CA GLN A 7 7.74 19.72 13.47
C GLN A 7 7.66 18.40 12.67
N ILE A 8 8.74 18.04 11.97
CA ILE A 8 8.83 16.77 11.24
C ILE A 8 8.82 15.58 12.20
N ASP A 9 9.53 15.66 13.33
CA ASP A 9 9.50 14.62 14.36
C ASP A 9 8.10 14.45 14.96
N ALA A 10 7.35 15.54 15.13
CA ALA A 10 5.94 15.47 15.55
C ALA A 10 5.05 14.79 14.50
N TRP A 11 5.28 14.98 13.19
CA TRP A 11 4.58 14.26 12.14
C TRP A 11 4.96 12.78 12.10
N LYS A 12 6.26 12.47 12.22
CA LYS A 12 6.79 11.10 12.28
C LYS A 12 6.16 10.31 13.44
N ALA A 13 6.05 10.91 14.62
CA ALA A 13 5.43 10.29 15.79
C ALA A 13 3.95 9.91 15.58
N ARG A 14 3.23 10.58 14.65
CA ARG A 14 1.84 10.26 14.30
C ARG A 14 1.69 9.12 13.30
N LEU A 15 2.76 8.80 12.56
CA LEU A 15 2.74 7.76 11.52
C LEU A 15 3.16 6.40 12.06
N LEU A 16 4.13 6.38 12.98
CA LEU A 16 4.75 5.15 13.45
C LEU A 16 3.85 4.43 14.48
N ASP A 17 3.16 3.37 14.06
CA ASP A 17 2.45 2.46 14.96
C ASP A 17 3.26 1.17 15.13
N LEU A 18 4.13 1.15 16.15
CA LEU A 18 4.85 -0.06 16.58
C LEU A 18 4.10 -0.82 17.69
N SER A 19 2.82 -0.54 17.89
CA SER A 19 2.03 -1.25 18.91
C SER A 19 1.53 -2.60 18.41
N ARG A 20 1.11 -3.45 19.34
CA ARG A 20 0.41 -4.72 19.07
C ARG A 20 -0.92 -4.59 18.30
N ARG A 21 -1.42 -3.36 18.07
CA ARG A 21 -2.60 -3.13 17.22
C ARG A 21 -2.23 -3.19 15.74
N ASN A 22 -0.96 -2.96 15.41
CA ASN A 22 -0.46 -3.08 14.06
C ASN A 22 -0.32 -4.56 13.68
N ARG A 23 -1.06 -4.98 12.65
CA ARG A 23 -1.05 -6.37 12.16
C ARG A 23 0.29 -6.80 11.60
N MET A 24 1.08 -5.84 11.12
CA MET A 24 2.46 -6.09 10.70
C MET A 24 3.34 -6.54 11.87
N LEU A 25 2.99 -6.25 13.13
CA LEU A 25 3.72 -6.74 14.30
C LEU A 25 2.99 -7.86 15.03
N HIS A 26 1.66 -7.83 15.06
CA HIS A 26 0.88 -8.86 15.71
C HIS A 26 -0.39 -9.18 14.92
N THR A 27 -0.28 -10.22 14.09
CA THR A 27 -1.42 -10.80 13.37
C THR A 27 -2.11 -11.84 14.25
N ARG A 28 -3.41 -11.62 14.49
CA ARG A 28 -4.26 -12.57 15.20
C ARG A 28 -5.03 -13.43 14.19
N PRO A 29 -4.99 -14.77 14.31
CA PRO A 29 -5.86 -15.65 13.54
C PRO A 29 -7.34 -15.33 13.78
N GLY A 30 -8.17 -15.40 12.74
CA GLY A 30 -9.64 -15.28 12.84
C GLY A 30 -10.21 -13.89 13.19
N VAL A 31 -9.37 -12.87 13.41
CA VAL A 31 -9.84 -11.52 13.79
C VAL A 31 -9.74 -10.54 12.62
N GLY A 32 -10.90 -10.09 12.14
CA GLY A 32 -11.04 -8.78 11.49
C GLY A 32 -10.36 -8.60 10.12
N GLY A 33 -10.21 -9.65 9.32
CA GLY A 33 -9.69 -9.54 7.94
C GLY A 33 -8.35 -10.24 7.73
N THR A 34 -8.23 -11.44 8.25
CA THR A 34 -7.20 -12.43 7.93
C THR A 34 -7.89 -13.80 7.76
N VAL A 35 -7.32 -14.64 6.91
CA VAL A 35 -7.78 -16.01 6.64
C VAL A 35 -6.54 -16.89 6.57
N ALA A 36 -6.43 -17.90 7.45
CA ALA A 36 -5.30 -18.80 7.39
C ALA A 36 -5.45 -19.71 6.16
N LEU A 37 -4.36 -19.89 5.43
CA LEU A 37 -4.32 -20.79 4.28
C LEU A 37 -3.71 -22.11 4.74
N SER A 38 -4.56 -23.11 4.91
CA SER A 38 -4.18 -24.44 5.42
C SER A 38 -3.59 -25.34 4.32
N TYR A 39 -3.84 -25.02 3.06
CA TYR A 39 -3.26 -25.69 1.90
C TYR A 39 -3.17 -24.75 0.68
N PRO A 40 -2.11 -24.85 -0.13
CA PRO A 40 -0.91 -25.66 0.09
C PRO A 40 0.04 -25.01 1.13
N ASP A 41 1.15 -25.69 1.45
CA ASP A 41 2.20 -25.11 2.30
C ASP A 41 2.85 -23.87 1.67
N ALA A 42 3.62 -23.12 2.47
CA ALA A 42 4.23 -21.86 2.04
C ALA A 42 5.11 -21.97 0.80
N LEU A 43 5.88 -23.06 0.65
CA LEU A 43 6.79 -23.22 -0.48
C LEU A 43 6.01 -23.48 -1.76
N ARG A 44 5.03 -24.38 -1.71
CA ARG A 44 4.16 -24.69 -2.84
C ARG A 44 3.31 -23.49 -3.23
N LEU A 45 2.83 -22.72 -2.24
CA LEU A 45 2.07 -21.50 -2.49
C LEU A 45 2.93 -20.44 -3.17
N PHE A 46 4.19 -20.27 -2.72
CA PHE A 46 5.16 -19.38 -3.35
C PHE A 46 5.45 -19.78 -4.80
N ASP A 47 5.74 -21.06 -5.06
CA ASP A 47 5.98 -21.55 -6.42
C ASP A 47 4.76 -21.31 -7.33
N ALA A 48 3.56 -21.63 -6.84
CA ALA A 48 2.34 -21.48 -7.61
C ALA A 48 2.01 -20.00 -7.92
N LEU A 49 2.04 -19.11 -6.93
CA LEU A 49 1.66 -17.70 -7.08
C LEU A 49 2.77 -16.85 -7.70
N VAL A 50 4.02 -16.99 -7.24
CA VAL A 50 5.12 -16.08 -7.57
C VAL A 50 5.84 -16.57 -8.82
N ARG A 51 6.38 -17.80 -8.79
CA ARG A 51 7.19 -18.34 -9.91
C ARG A 51 6.35 -18.67 -11.13
N ARG A 52 5.21 -19.32 -10.93
CA ARG A 52 4.33 -19.78 -12.03
C ARG A 52 3.20 -18.81 -12.36
N ARG A 53 2.97 -17.77 -11.55
CA ARG A 53 1.89 -16.79 -11.71
C ARG A 53 0.52 -17.44 -11.94
N ARG A 54 0.27 -18.59 -11.30
CA ARG A 54 -1.01 -19.30 -11.43
C ARG A 54 -2.11 -18.51 -10.73
N ARG A 55 -3.28 -18.49 -11.35
CA ARG A 55 -4.53 -18.17 -10.66
C ARG A 55 -4.93 -19.38 -9.82
N LEU A 56 -5.21 -19.16 -8.54
CA LEU A 56 -5.63 -20.21 -7.60
C LEU A 56 -7.07 -19.97 -7.16
N THR A 57 -7.89 -21.00 -7.04
CA THR A 57 -9.28 -20.89 -6.58
C THR A 57 -9.42 -21.36 -5.13
N PHE A 58 -10.44 -20.90 -4.41
CA PHE A 58 -10.70 -21.42 -3.07
C PHE A 58 -11.53 -22.69 -3.16
N ALA A 59 -11.07 -23.76 -2.53
CA ALA A 59 -11.89 -24.96 -2.37
C ALA A 59 -13.10 -24.64 -1.49
N THR A 60 -14.24 -25.27 -1.80
CA THR A 60 -15.39 -25.28 -0.90
C THR A 60 -14.99 -26.09 0.34
N PRO A 61 -14.97 -25.49 1.55
CA PRO A 61 -14.71 -26.25 2.76
C PRO A 61 -15.80 -27.30 2.93
N LEU A 62 -15.47 -28.44 3.50
CA LEU A 62 -16.49 -29.40 3.88
C LEU A 62 -17.21 -28.91 5.14
N THR A 63 -18.53 -29.07 5.18
CA THR A 63 -19.31 -28.92 6.42
C THR A 63 -18.86 -29.95 7.46
N LEU A 64 -19.23 -29.73 8.72
CA LEU A 64 -18.92 -30.69 9.79
C LEU A 64 -19.49 -32.08 9.47
N GLU A 65 -20.72 -32.14 8.97
CA GLU A 65 -21.40 -33.38 8.59
C GLU A 65 -20.71 -34.06 7.41
N GLU A 66 -20.32 -33.32 6.37
CA GLU A 66 -19.58 -33.88 5.24
C GLU A 66 -18.19 -34.35 5.62
N ARG A 67 -17.51 -33.64 6.53
CA ARG A 67 -16.24 -34.11 7.11
C ARG A 67 -16.47 -35.46 7.76
N LEU A 68 -17.46 -35.57 8.65
CA LEU A 68 -17.79 -36.83 9.34
C LEU A 68 -18.18 -37.96 8.36
N ALA A 69 -18.93 -37.65 7.30
CA ALA A 69 -19.38 -38.61 6.29
C ALA A 69 -18.23 -39.14 5.40
N VAL A 70 -17.32 -38.25 4.95
CA VAL A 70 -16.12 -38.64 4.18
C VAL A 70 -15.24 -39.61 4.98
N LEU A 71 -15.28 -39.52 6.29
CA LEU A 71 -14.46 -40.32 7.21
C LEU A 71 -15.03 -41.71 7.48
N ARG A 72 -16.22 -42.06 6.96
CA ARG A 72 -16.95 -43.28 7.31
C ARG A 72 -16.97 -43.51 8.83
N TRP A 73 -17.11 -42.41 9.58
CA TRP A 73 -17.08 -42.45 11.03
C TRP A 73 -18.41 -42.99 11.54
N ASP A 74 -18.46 -44.29 11.82
CA ASP A 74 -19.48 -44.85 12.71
C ASP A 74 -19.12 -44.47 14.14
N ALA A 75 -20.02 -43.78 14.83
CA ALA A 75 -19.80 -43.42 16.23
C ALA A 75 -19.46 -44.70 17.02
N PRO A 76 -18.30 -44.79 17.69
CA PRO A 76 -17.97 -45.96 18.48
C PRO A 76 -19.04 -46.09 19.59
N ALA A 77 -19.61 -47.29 19.74
CA ALA A 77 -20.60 -47.61 20.77
C ALA A 77 -20.07 -47.32 22.21
N THR A 78 -18.77 -47.08 22.35
CA THR A 78 -18.03 -46.88 23.59
C THR A 78 -17.68 -45.40 23.85
N GLY A 79 -18.57 -44.45 23.60
CA GLY A 79 -18.56 -43.11 24.23
C GLY A 79 -17.26 -42.28 24.18
N ALA A 80 -16.29 -42.63 23.34
CA ALA A 80 -14.99 -41.99 23.29
C ALA A 80 -15.07 -40.72 22.44
N THR A 81 -14.76 -39.57 23.04
CA THR A 81 -14.66 -38.28 22.36
C THR A 81 -13.38 -38.23 21.54
N VAL A 82 -13.50 -38.32 20.21
CA VAL A 82 -12.38 -38.06 19.29
C VAL A 82 -12.35 -36.58 18.93
N ARG A 83 -11.16 -36.01 19.02
CA ARG A 83 -10.85 -34.62 18.67
C ARG A 83 -10.93 -34.44 17.15
N LEU A 84 -11.98 -33.76 16.67
CA LEU A 84 -12.27 -33.46 15.25
C LEU A 84 -11.09 -32.79 14.50
N ASP A 85 -10.22 -32.11 15.23
CA ASP A 85 -8.97 -31.49 14.80
C ASP A 85 -7.89 -32.51 14.36
N THR A 86 -8.02 -33.79 14.71
CA THR A 86 -7.10 -34.85 14.26
C THR A 86 -7.47 -35.49 12.93
N ILE A 87 -8.59 -35.09 12.32
CA ILE A 87 -9.12 -35.77 11.15
C ILE A 87 -8.98 -34.95 9.86
N ALA A 88 -8.12 -35.44 8.96
CA ALA A 88 -7.73 -34.80 7.72
C ALA A 88 -8.91 -34.71 6.73
N ALA A 89 -9.26 -33.49 6.32
CA ALA A 89 -10.13 -33.27 5.17
C ALA A 89 -9.44 -33.76 3.87
N PRO A 90 -10.19 -34.19 2.85
CA PRO A 90 -9.61 -34.51 1.56
C PRO A 90 -8.80 -33.32 1.04
N LEU A 91 -7.59 -33.59 0.56
CA LEU A 91 -6.70 -32.58 0.03
C LEU A 91 -7.40 -31.85 -1.14
N PRO A 92 -7.34 -30.51 -1.18
CA PRO A 92 -7.85 -29.73 -2.31
C PRO A 92 -7.20 -30.18 -3.62
N LYS A 93 -7.90 -29.95 -4.74
CA LYS A 93 -7.36 -30.24 -6.08
C LYS A 93 -6.15 -29.34 -6.37
N ASP A 94 -5.31 -29.73 -7.32
CA ASP A 94 -4.25 -28.84 -7.79
C ASP A 94 -4.85 -27.53 -8.31
N GLY A 95 -4.24 -26.41 -7.92
CA GLY A 95 -4.75 -25.07 -8.17
C GLY A 95 -5.79 -24.55 -7.17
N GLN A 96 -6.16 -25.34 -6.14
CA GLN A 96 -7.06 -24.90 -5.07
C GLN A 96 -6.34 -24.54 -3.76
N LEU A 97 -6.89 -23.56 -3.05
CA LEU A 97 -6.54 -23.13 -1.71
C LEU A 97 -7.54 -23.68 -0.70
N ALA A 98 -7.08 -24.18 0.45
CA ALA A 98 -7.95 -24.43 1.60
C ALA A 98 -7.71 -23.40 2.71
N THR A 99 -8.77 -23.14 3.46
CA THR A 99 -8.73 -22.30 4.66
C THR A 99 -9.00 -23.13 5.90
N ASP A 100 -8.83 -22.53 7.07
CA ASP A 100 -9.24 -23.10 8.37
C ASP A 100 -10.72 -22.83 8.72
N LEU A 101 -11.47 -22.21 7.80
CA LEU A 101 -12.83 -21.73 8.05
C LEU A 101 -13.90 -22.70 7.53
N LEU A 102 -15.07 -22.65 8.17
CA LEU A 102 -16.29 -23.29 7.66
C LEU A 102 -16.81 -22.54 6.42
N PRO A 103 -17.66 -23.15 5.58
CA PRO A 103 -18.09 -22.57 4.31
C PRO A 103 -18.66 -21.14 4.41
N ALA A 104 -19.59 -20.92 5.35
CA ALA A 104 -20.22 -19.62 5.54
C ALA A 104 -19.23 -18.55 6.06
N ASP A 105 -18.29 -18.94 6.92
CA ASP A 105 -17.27 -18.04 7.43
C ASP A 105 -16.20 -17.72 6.38
N GLN A 106 -15.83 -18.70 5.55
CA GLN A 106 -14.96 -18.49 4.40
C GLN A 106 -15.59 -17.47 3.43
N GLU A 107 -16.85 -17.66 3.05
CA GLU A 107 -17.57 -16.72 2.17
C GLU A 107 -17.56 -15.30 2.74
N ARG A 108 -17.94 -15.15 4.01
CA ARG A 108 -17.98 -13.86 4.69
C ARG A 108 -16.59 -13.21 4.79
N ALA A 109 -15.56 -13.99 5.11
CA ALA A 109 -14.19 -13.49 5.23
C ALA A 109 -13.64 -13.04 3.88
N LEU A 110 -13.79 -13.86 2.83
CA LEU A 110 -13.34 -13.54 1.47
C LEU A 110 -14.11 -12.35 0.88
N TYR A 111 -15.43 -12.27 1.11
CA TYR A 111 -16.22 -11.09 0.75
C TYR A 111 -15.68 -9.82 1.43
N THR A 112 -15.44 -9.87 2.74
CA THR A 112 -14.95 -8.72 3.51
C THR A 112 -13.56 -8.28 3.07
N LEU A 113 -12.65 -9.23 2.85
CA LEU A 113 -11.30 -8.98 2.34
C LEU A 113 -11.35 -8.33 0.97
N ARG A 114 -12.17 -8.86 0.05
CA ARG A 114 -12.35 -8.30 -1.29
C ARG A 114 -12.94 -6.90 -1.27
N LEU A 115 -13.97 -6.68 -0.45
CA LEU A 115 -14.60 -5.36 -0.33
C LEU A 115 -13.59 -4.32 0.15
N ARG A 116 -12.93 -4.59 1.28
CA ARG A 116 -11.99 -3.64 1.90
C ARG A 116 -10.74 -3.38 1.04
N SER A 117 -10.20 -4.41 0.39
CA SER A 117 -9.07 -4.24 -0.53
C SER A 117 -9.43 -3.37 -1.74
N ARG A 118 -10.61 -3.59 -2.34
CA ARG A 118 -11.11 -2.74 -3.44
C ARG A 118 -11.41 -1.32 -3.00
N THR A 119 -11.95 -1.12 -1.79
CA THR A 119 -12.17 0.22 -1.23
C THR A 119 -10.84 0.94 -1.05
N ALA A 120 -9.84 0.32 -0.42
CA ALA A 120 -8.53 0.92 -0.22
C ALA A 120 -7.85 1.27 -1.56
N LEU A 121 -7.96 0.39 -2.55
CA LEU A 121 -7.42 0.64 -3.88
C LEU A 121 -8.17 1.76 -4.61
N GLY A 122 -9.51 1.77 -4.55
CA GLY A 122 -10.32 2.80 -5.23
C GLY A 122 -10.21 4.19 -4.59
N GLU A 123 -10.04 4.25 -3.26
CA GLU A 123 -9.93 5.52 -2.54
C GLU A 123 -8.49 6.07 -2.57
N GLY A 124 -7.51 5.23 -2.22
CA GLY A 124 -6.12 5.67 -2.02
C GLY A 124 -5.12 5.17 -3.06
N GLY A 125 -5.52 4.30 -4.00
CA GLY A 125 -4.59 3.75 -4.98
C GLY A 125 -3.59 2.76 -4.41
N VAL A 126 -3.79 2.30 -3.17
CA VAL A 126 -2.84 1.47 -2.44
C VAL A 126 -3.37 0.04 -2.33
N ASN A 127 -2.56 -0.92 -2.78
CA ASN A 127 -2.80 -2.32 -2.48
C ASN A 127 -2.54 -2.59 -1.00
N VAL A 128 -3.54 -3.20 -0.35
CA VAL A 128 -3.47 -3.61 1.05
C VAL A 128 -3.68 -5.10 1.23
N LEU A 129 -3.95 -5.85 0.15
CA LEU A 129 -4.21 -7.29 0.23
C LEU A 129 -2.94 -8.07 -0.12
N PHE A 130 -2.48 -8.88 0.83
CA PHE A 130 -1.29 -9.70 0.67
C PHE A 130 -1.53 -11.12 1.20
N VAL A 131 -0.84 -12.08 0.58
CA VAL A 131 -0.53 -13.35 1.23
C VAL A 131 0.75 -13.16 2.03
N ALA A 132 0.65 -13.32 3.34
CA ALA A 132 1.81 -13.48 4.21
C ALA A 132 2.30 -14.93 4.14
N LEU A 133 3.55 -15.10 3.75
CA LEU A 133 4.27 -16.38 3.76
C LEU A 133 5.29 -16.35 4.89
N GLY A 134 5.09 -17.23 5.85
CA GLY A 134 5.91 -17.32 7.04
C GLY A 134 5.60 -16.26 8.08
N PHE A 135 5.77 -16.62 9.34
CA PHE A 135 5.59 -15.75 10.49
C PHE A 135 6.79 -15.87 11.43
N LEU A 136 7.22 -14.76 12.00
CA LEU A 136 8.06 -14.77 13.19
C LEU A 136 7.15 -14.84 14.41
N GLU A 137 7.31 -15.86 15.22
CA GLU A 137 6.82 -15.89 16.60
C GLU A 137 7.93 -15.35 17.50
N TRP A 138 7.63 -14.31 18.28
CA TRP A 138 8.61 -13.60 19.09
C TRP A 138 7.96 -12.94 20.31
N PHE A 139 8.78 -12.45 21.23
CA PHE A 139 8.35 -11.76 22.45
C PHE A 139 8.84 -10.31 22.41
N ASP A 140 7.92 -9.37 22.57
CA ASP A 140 8.27 -7.95 22.63
C ASP A 140 8.77 -7.58 24.03
N ARG A 141 9.79 -6.73 24.14
CA ARG A 141 10.31 -6.22 25.42
C ARG A 141 9.23 -5.47 26.21
N ASP A 142 8.31 -4.84 25.51
CA ASP A 142 7.19 -4.08 26.09
C ASP A 142 6.03 -4.98 26.57
N ALA A 143 6.01 -6.26 26.17
CA ALA A 143 4.98 -7.24 26.53
C ALA A 143 5.57 -8.68 26.50
N PRO A 144 6.49 -9.01 27.43
CA PRO A 144 7.27 -10.25 27.39
C PRO A 144 6.42 -11.52 27.60
N GLU A 145 5.23 -11.40 28.17
CA GLU A 145 4.29 -12.50 28.38
C GLU A 145 3.45 -12.84 27.14
N LEU A 146 3.44 -11.99 26.12
CA LEU A 146 2.63 -12.15 24.93
C LEU A 146 3.46 -12.67 23.75
N VAL A 147 3.04 -13.81 23.19
CA VAL A 147 3.59 -14.29 21.91
C VAL A 147 3.08 -13.40 20.77
N MET A 148 4.00 -12.63 20.20
CA MET A 148 3.77 -11.81 19.02
C MET A 148 3.94 -12.68 17.77
N ARG A 149 3.13 -12.41 16.74
CA ARG A 149 3.18 -13.13 15.46
C ARG A 149 3.23 -12.10 14.33
N SER A 150 4.38 -11.95 13.69
CA SER A 150 4.55 -10.98 12.60
C SER A 150 4.74 -11.70 11.27
N PRO A 151 4.03 -11.30 10.19
CA PRO A 151 4.27 -11.88 8.88
C PRO A 151 5.70 -11.58 8.42
N LEU A 152 6.31 -12.50 7.67
CA LEU A 152 7.67 -12.35 7.15
C LEU A 152 7.66 -11.82 5.73
N LEU A 153 7.28 -12.65 4.75
CA LEU A 153 7.23 -12.27 3.33
C LEU A 153 5.79 -11.92 2.93
N LEU A 154 5.61 -10.75 2.34
CA LEU A 154 4.31 -10.26 1.86
C LEU A 154 4.27 -10.34 0.34
N VAL A 155 3.33 -11.14 -0.17
CA VAL A 155 3.10 -11.33 -1.60
C VAL A 155 1.83 -10.57 -2.00
N PRO A 156 1.91 -9.55 -2.87
CA PRO A 156 0.77 -8.73 -3.24
C PRO A 156 -0.19 -9.51 -4.13
N VAL A 157 -1.47 -9.54 -3.77
CA VAL A 157 -2.47 -10.35 -4.47
C VAL A 157 -3.78 -9.60 -4.68
N GLU A 158 -4.51 -10.01 -5.71
CA GLU A 158 -5.88 -9.60 -5.97
C GLU A 158 -6.84 -10.75 -5.70
N LEU A 159 -7.95 -10.45 -5.03
CA LEU A 159 -9.04 -11.38 -4.80
C LEU A 159 -10.18 -11.12 -5.79
N LEU A 160 -10.29 -12.01 -6.77
CA LEU A 160 -11.23 -11.98 -7.88
C LEU A 160 -12.52 -12.75 -7.54
N ARG A 161 -13.63 -12.28 -8.10
CA ARG A 161 -14.92 -13.00 -8.18
C ARG A 161 -15.55 -12.64 -9.52
N GLU A 162 -15.76 -13.62 -10.38
CA GLU A 162 -16.32 -13.40 -11.72
C GLU A 162 -17.81 -13.10 -11.67
N LYS A 163 -18.33 -12.38 -12.68
CA LYS A 163 -19.76 -12.10 -12.78
C LYS A 163 -20.51 -13.39 -13.09
N GLY A 164 -21.35 -13.84 -12.16
CA GLY A 164 -22.09 -15.09 -12.28
C GLY A 164 -21.35 -16.33 -11.77
N GLY A 165 -20.13 -16.16 -11.24
CA GLY A 165 -19.39 -17.22 -10.57
C GLY A 165 -19.48 -17.09 -9.05
N ASP A 166 -19.73 -18.21 -8.37
CA ASP A 166 -19.69 -18.27 -6.90
C ASP A 166 -18.29 -18.46 -6.35
N GLU A 167 -17.30 -18.76 -7.20
CA GLU A 167 -15.94 -19.06 -6.76
C GLU A 167 -15.03 -17.82 -6.68
N TYR A 168 -14.34 -17.71 -5.55
CA TYR A 168 -13.25 -16.76 -5.37
C TYR A 168 -11.95 -17.29 -5.98
N ALA A 169 -11.16 -16.38 -6.55
CA ALA A 169 -9.83 -16.70 -7.04
C ALA A 169 -8.79 -15.68 -6.60
N LEU A 170 -7.58 -16.15 -6.34
CA LEU A 170 -6.42 -15.35 -6.00
C LEU A 170 -5.45 -15.29 -7.18
N ARG A 171 -4.90 -14.10 -7.43
CA ARG A 171 -3.87 -13.87 -8.45
C ARG A 171 -2.80 -12.91 -7.92
N LEU A 172 -1.54 -13.13 -8.32
CA LEU A 172 -0.43 -12.22 -8.05
C LEU A 172 -0.64 -10.85 -8.74
N LEU A 173 -0.34 -9.76 -8.05
CA LEU A 173 -0.22 -8.42 -8.63
C LEU A 173 1.23 -8.14 -9.06
N ASP A 174 1.42 -7.24 -10.03
CA ASP A 174 2.76 -6.85 -10.52
C ASP A 174 3.56 -5.94 -9.56
N ASP A 175 3.04 -5.72 -8.35
CA ASP A 175 3.70 -5.01 -7.26
C ASP A 175 4.94 -5.78 -6.75
N GLU A 176 5.77 -5.13 -5.94
CA GLU A 176 6.94 -5.75 -5.32
C GLU A 176 6.58 -6.67 -4.16
N LEU A 177 7.25 -7.82 -4.10
CA LEU A 177 7.29 -8.64 -2.89
C LEU A 177 8.12 -7.89 -1.85
N ALA A 178 7.65 -7.91 -0.61
CA ALA A 178 8.32 -7.20 0.47
C ALA A 178 8.50 -8.09 1.70
N LEU A 179 9.68 -8.06 2.30
CA LEU A 179 9.80 -8.45 3.71
C LEU A 179 9.08 -7.39 4.53
N ASN A 180 8.34 -7.83 5.53
CA ASN A 180 7.57 -6.96 6.40
C ASN A 180 8.44 -5.79 6.91
N PRO A 181 8.22 -4.56 6.40
CA PRO A 181 9.12 -3.45 6.68
C PRO A 181 8.94 -2.94 8.11
N THR A 182 7.73 -3.09 8.69
CA THR A 182 7.47 -2.72 10.09
C THR A 182 8.20 -3.64 11.05
N LEU A 183 8.18 -4.95 10.79
CA LEU A 183 8.98 -5.89 11.57
C LEU A 183 10.48 -5.62 11.38
N ALA A 184 10.94 -5.41 10.15
CA ALA A 184 12.35 -5.09 9.88
C ALA A 184 12.82 -3.86 10.65
N HIS A 185 11.99 -2.81 10.69
CA HIS A 185 12.26 -1.60 11.46
C HIS A 185 12.33 -1.86 12.96
N LYS A 186 11.31 -2.51 13.54
CA LYS A 186 11.25 -2.88 14.98
C LYS A 186 12.44 -3.74 15.39
N LEU A 187 12.78 -4.77 14.60
CA LEU A 187 13.91 -5.66 14.85
C LEU A 187 15.25 -4.93 14.80
N ARG A 188 15.44 -4.05 13.82
CA ARG A 188 16.67 -3.26 13.69
C ARG A 188 16.83 -2.27 14.84
N GLN A 189 15.77 -1.54 15.16
CA GLN A 189 15.81 -0.47 16.15
C GLN A 189 15.94 -1.01 17.58
N ASP A 190 15.13 -2.01 17.94
CA ASP A 190 15.02 -2.43 19.34
C ASP A 190 15.97 -3.60 19.67
N TYR A 191 16.22 -4.48 18.69
CA TYR A 191 16.97 -5.72 18.88
C TYR A 191 18.31 -5.75 18.14
N GLY A 192 18.62 -4.76 17.30
CA GLY A 192 19.84 -4.72 16.50
C GLY A 192 19.89 -5.81 15.40
N ILE A 193 18.74 -6.42 15.08
CA ILE A 193 18.65 -7.49 14.08
C ILE A 193 18.30 -6.87 12.73
N ALA A 194 19.20 -7.00 11.76
CA ALA A 194 18.92 -6.62 10.38
C ALA A 194 18.41 -7.84 9.60
N LEU A 195 17.16 -7.78 9.13
CA LEU A 195 16.64 -8.77 8.19
C LEU A 195 17.41 -8.72 6.86
N PRO A 196 17.58 -9.86 6.15
CA PRO A 196 18.28 -9.91 4.87
C PRO A 196 17.54 -9.08 3.81
N ALA A 197 18.28 -8.58 2.82
CA ALA A 197 17.65 -7.99 1.64
C ALA A 197 16.98 -9.07 0.79
N LEU A 198 15.83 -8.77 0.20
CA LEU A 198 15.22 -9.66 -0.77
C LEU A 198 15.96 -9.56 -2.12
N PRO A 199 16.33 -10.69 -2.75
CA PRO A 199 16.75 -10.69 -4.14
C PRO A 199 15.55 -10.44 -5.07
N ASP A 200 15.81 -10.31 -6.37
CA ASP A 200 14.75 -10.24 -7.39
C ASP A 200 13.76 -11.42 -7.27
N ASP A 201 12.49 -11.17 -7.60
CA ASP A 201 11.36 -12.10 -7.38
C ASP A 201 11.66 -13.55 -7.83
N ASP A 202 12.33 -13.73 -8.98
CA ASP A 202 12.66 -15.05 -9.56
C ASP A 202 13.78 -15.81 -8.80
N ALA A 203 14.63 -15.06 -8.09
CA ALA A 203 15.80 -15.58 -7.37
C ALA A 203 15.50 -15.90 -5.89
N ILE A 204 14.35 -15.50 -5.37
CA ILE A 204 13.96 -15.77 -3.97
C ILE A 204 13.82 -17.28 -3.73
N GLN A 205 14.60 -17.81 -2.80
CA GLN A 205 14.47 -19.18 -2.25
C GLN A 205 13.84 -19.09 -0.85
N LEU A 206 12.57 -19.48 -0.73
CA LEU A 206 11.77 -19.22 0.47
C LEU A 206 12.27 -19.99 1.71
N ASP A 207 12.67 -21.25 1.51
CA ASP A 207 13.31 -22.09 2.53
C ASP A 207 14.60 -21.47 3.05
N GLN A 208 15.49 -21.05 2.14
CA GLN A 208 16.76 -20.42 2.52
C GLN A 208 16.51 -19.10 3.25
N LEU A 209 15.52 -18.32 2.83
CA LEU A 209 15.11 -17.09 3.51
C LEU A 209 14.64 -17.38 4.94
N PHE A 210 13.76 -18.36 5.15
CA PHE A 210 13.28 -18.73 6.47
C PHE A 210 14.40 -19.29 7.35
N ALA A 211 15.29 -20.12 6.82
CA ALA A 211 16.45 -20.63 7.55
C ALA A 211 17.37 -19.49 8.00
N THR A 212 17.70 -18.56 7.09
CA THR A 212 18.55 -17.40 7.39
C THR A 212 17.93 -16.52 8.49
N ILE A 213 16.62 -16.24 8.41
CA ILE A 213 15.92 -15.48 9.45
C ILE A 213 15.89 -16.25 10.78
N GLY A 214 15.67 -17.57 10.72
CA GLY A 214 15.73 -18.47 11.88
C GLY A 214 17.07 -18.41 12.61
N GLU A 215 18.18 -18.46 11.87
CA GLU A 215 19.54 -18.32 12.43
C GLU A 215 19.78 -16.96 13.07
N LEU A 216 19.29 -15.87 12.45
CA LEU A 216 19.40 -14.51 12.98
C LEU A 216 18.69 -14.36 14.33
N VAL A 217 17.55 -15.01 14.52
CA VAL A 217 16.75 -14.93 15.75
C VAL A 217 17.06 -16.03 16.77
N ALA A 218 17.87 -17.03 16.43
CA ALA A 218 18.13 -18.21 17.27
C ALA A 218 18.72 -17.89 18.66
N ARG A 219 19.34 -16.70 18.81
CA ARG A 219 19.88 -16.23 20.09
C ARG A 219 18.81 -15.69 21.05
N HIS A 220 17.58 -15.52 20.58
CA HIS A 220 16.45 -15.02 21.37
C HIS A 220 15.56 -16.17 21.80
N ASP A 221 15.42 -16.34 23.12
CA ASP A 221 14.67 -17.46 23.68
C ASP A 221 13.19 -17.42 23.27
N GLY A 222 12.67 -18.58 22.84
CA GLY A 222 11.31 -18.76 22.37
C GLY A 222 10.96 -18.10 21.02
N TRP A 223 11.92 -17.45 20.34
CA TRP A 223 11.69 -16.89 19.01
C TRP A 223 11.86 -17.97 17.94
N ARG A 224 10.93 -18.02 16.98
CA ARG A 224 10.98 -19.03 15.90
C ARG A 224 10.24 -18.59 14.65
N VAL A 225 10.72 -19.09 13.51
CA VAL A 225 10.04 -18.94 12.22
C VAL A 225 9.03 -20.06 12.04
N GLN A 226 7.79 -19.70 11.75
CA GLN A 226 6.70 -20.61 11.42
C GLN A 226 6.37 -20.52 9.93
N PRO A 227 6.36 -21.61 9.15
CA PRO A 227 6.04 -21.60 7.72
C PRO A 227 4.53 -21.52 7.45
N GLU A 228 3.80 -20.72 8.23
CA GLU A 228 2.36 -20.52 8.09
C GLU A 228 2.02 -19.54 6.96
N CYS A 229 0.83 -19.70 6.39
CA CYS A 229 0.32 -18.84 5.32
C CYS A 229 -0.96 -18.14 5.76
N THR A 230 -1.09 -16.86 5.46
CA THR A 230 -2.31 -16.10 5.78
C THR A 230 -2.61 -15.09 4.69
N LEU A 231 -3.84 -15.10 4.18
CA LEU A 231 -4.36 -14.01 3.36
C LEU A 231 -4.90 -12.92 4.28
N GLY A 232 -4.50 -11.66 4.09
CA GLY A 232 -4.94 -10.60 4.98
C GLY A 232 -4.74 -9.19 4.44
N LEU A 233 -5.32 -8.24 5.17
CA LEU A 233 -5.10 -6.81 4.92
C LEU A 233 -3.88 -6.34 5.71
N PHE A 234 -2.80 -6.03 4.99
CA PHE A 234 -1.52 -5.56 5.51
C PHE A 234 -1.21 -4.20 4.89
N SER A 235 -0.92 -3.20 5.73
CA SER A 235 -0.60 -1.85 5.27
C SER A 235 0.63 -1.34 5.99
N PHE A 236 1.61 -0.87 5.21
CA PHE A 236 2.88 -0.32 5.70
C PHE A 236 3.20 1.05 5.11
N LEU A 237 2.23 1.69 4.45
CA LEU A 237 2.39 3.02 3.83
C LEU A 237 2.90 4.05 4.84
N LYS A 238 2.40 4.01 6.08
CA LYS A 238 2.82 4.94 7.13
C LYS A 238 4.31 4.86 7.47
N LEU A 239 4.90 3.67 7.37
CA LEU A 239 6.34 3.49 7.59
C LEU A 239 7.16 4.02 6.42
N MET A 240 6.68 3.84 5.19
CA MET A 240 7.31 4.46 4.01
C MET A 240 7.29 5.99 4.13
N LEU A 241 6.14 6.56 4.48
CA LEU A 241 6.00 7.99 4.75
C LEU A 241 6.88 8.46 5.91
N TYR A 242 7.06 7.64 6.96
CA TYR A 242 7.99 7.95 8.04
C TYR A 242 9.43 8.09 7.53
N HIS A 243 9.89 7.14 6.70
CA HIS A 243 11.22 7.22 6.09
C HIS A 243 11.37 8.38 5.10
N ASP A 244 10.30 8.73 4.38
CA ASP A 244 10.27 9.92 3.53
C ASP A 244 10.42 11.20 4.34
N LEU A 245 9.73 11.29 5.49
CA LEU A 245 9.87 12.41 6.41
C LEU A 245 11.26 12.47 7.05
N GLU A 246 11.89 11.33 7.35
CA GLU A 246 13.27 11.29 7.85
C GLU A 246 14.23 11.92 6.82
N ARG A 247 14.13 11.51 5.55
CA ARG A 247 14.92 12.09 4.46
C ARG A 247 14.62 13.57 4.27
N ALA A 248 13.34 13.95 4.36
CA ALA A 248 12.92 15.34 4.26
C ALA A 248 13.50 16.20 5.40
N ALA A 249 13.66 15.65 6.60
CA ALA A 249 14.23 16.35 7.75
C ALA A 249 15.67 16.82 7.51
N GLU A 250 16.44 16.07 6.72
CA GLU A 250 17.83 16.41 6.38
C GLU A 250 17.94 17.68 5.53
N ILE A 251 16.95 17.94 4.67
CA ILE A 251 16.93 19.06 3.73
C ILE A 251 15.92 20.17 4.10
N ALA A 252 15.10 19.96 5.13
CA ALA A 252 13.95 20.81 5.44
C ALA A 252 14.31 22.27 5.66
N ALA A 253 15.44 22.55 6.32
CA ALA A 253 15.89 23.90 6.63
C ALA A 253 16.32 24.70 5.38
N THR A 254 16.84 24.04 4.35
CA THR A 254 17.35 24.69 3.13
C THR A 254 16.36 24.64 1.96
N HIS A 255 15.37 23.75 2.01
CA HIS A 255 14.45 23.55 0.90
C HIS A 255 13.32 24.61 0.90
N PRO A 256 13.12 25.38 -0.19
CA PRO A 256 12.21 26.53 -0.22
C PRO A 256 10.76 26.22 0.19
N VAL A 257 10.26 25.02 -0.15
CA VAL A 257 8.89 24.60 0.20
C VAL A 257 8.81 23.97 1.59
N LEU A 258 9.84 23.23 2.02
CA LEU A 258 9.76 22.47 3.28
C LEU A 258 9.94 23.39 4.48
N SER A 259 10.79 24.42 4.37
CA SER A 259 10.95 25.45 5.40
C SER A 259 9.64 26.20 5.67
N LEU A 260 8.86 26.48 4.61
CA LEU A 260 7.52 27.08 4.71
C LEU A 260 6.52 26.13 5.38
N LEU A 261 6.46 24.87 4.93
CA LEU A 261 5.54 23.86 5.48
C LEU A 261 5.81 23.53 6.94
N THR A 262 7.07 23.61 7.37
CA THR A 262 7.49 23.31 8.74
C THR A 262 7.43 24.50 9.69
N GLY A 263 7.07 25.69 9.19
CA GLY A 263 6.75 26.87 10.02
C GLY A 263 7.90 27.87 10.21
N GLU A 264 9.07 27.67 9.61
CA GLU A 264 10.16 28.66 9.62
C GLU A 264 9.83 29.93 8.81
N GLY A 265 8.90 29.84 7.86
CA GLY A 265 8.39 31.02 7.14
C GLY A 265 7.56 32.01 7.99
N LYS A 266 7.41 31.78 9.30
CA LYS A 266 6.60 32.62 10.20
C LYS A 266 7.38 33.28 11.34
N THR A 267 8.68 33.56 11.18
CA THR A 267 9.41 34.34 12.18
C THR A 267 9.24 35.85 11.97
N ALA A 268 8.58 36.45 12.97
CA ALA A 268 8.77 37.79 13.53
C ALA A 268 8.49 39.02 12.64
N GLU A 269 7.50 39.81 13.09
CA GLU A 269 7.37 41.25 12.88
C GLU A 269 7.48 41.78 11.44
N GLY A 270 6.32 41.99 10.82
CA GLY A 270 6.16 43.12 9.89
C GLY A 270 6.40 42.90 8.40
N THR A 271 7.09 41.86 7.94
CA THR A 271 7.36 41.69 6.48
C THR A 271 7.36 40.26 5.95
N ALA A 272 7.01 39.26 6.77
CA ALA A 272 7.01 37.85 6.35
C ALA A 272 5.63 37.33 5.84
N GLY A 273 4.72 38.23 5.48
CA GLY A 273 3.55 37.90 4.63
C GLY A 273 3.90 37.83 3.14
N ASP A 274 5.09 38.32 2.78
CA ASP A 274 5.52 38.55 1.39
C ASP A 274 6.45 37.45 0.82
N ASN A 275 6.78 36.40 1.59
CA ASN A 275 7.61 35.30 1.10
C ASN A 275 6.85 33.97 0.89
N ILE A 276 5.52 34.01 0.78
CA ILE A 276 4.92 33.31 -0.37
C ILE A 276 5.45 34.11 -1.53
N LEU A 277 6.45 33.62 -2.28
CA LEU A 277 7.08 34.32 -3.40
C LEU A 277 6.09 35.35 -3.96
N GLN A 278 6.27 36.64 -3.63
CA GLN A 278 5.26 37.63 -4.03
C GLN A 278 5.01 37.40 -5.52
N PRO A 279 3.75 37.36 -5.98
CA PRO A 279 3.46 37.29 -7.41
C PRO A 279 4.24 38.34 -8.21
N SER A 280 4.70 39.43 -7.57
CA SER A 280 5.56 40.49 -8.12
C SER A 280 7.02 40.09 -8.40
N ALA A 281 7.56 39.03 -7.81
CA ALA A 281 8.91 38.53 -8.12
C ALA A 281 8.93 37.73 -9.43
N PHE A 282 7.76 37.29 -9.89
CA PHE A 282 7.54 36.76 -11.23
C PHE A 282 6.98 37.90 -12.07
N SER A 283 7.56 38.15 -13.24
CA SER A 283 6.93 39.02 -14.21
C SER A 283 5.69 38.29 -14.76
N LEU A 284 4.58 38.35 -14.03
CA LEU A 284 3.28 37.95 -14.56
C LEU A 284 2.94 38.96 -15.64
N GLN A 285 2.97 38.52 -16.90
CA GLN A 285 2.47 39.34 -17.97
C GLN A 285 0.98 39.59 -17.71
N PRO A 286 0.48 40.83 -17.80
CA PRO A 286 -0.95 41.09 -17.69
C PRO A 286 -1.71 40.15 -18.62
N LEU A 287 -2.77 39.51 -18.11
CA LEU A 287 -3.49 38.48 -18.85
C LEU A 287 -3.96 38.97 -20.23
N ASP A 288 -4.36 40.25 -20.31
CA ASP A 288 -4.83 40.92 -21.53
C ASP A 288 -3.71 41.20 -22.55
N GLU A 289 -2.44 41.15 -22.14
CA GLU A 289 -1.29 41.40 -23.01
C GLU A 289 -0.73 40.11 -23.64
N ARG A 290 -1.24 38.94 -23.23
CA ARG A 290 -0.79 37.66 -23.79
C ARG A 290 -1.44 37.43 -25.16
N PRO A 291 -0.65 37.25 -26.24
CA PRO A 291 -1.22 36.99 -27.55
C PRO A 291 -1.88 35.60 -27.57
N PRO A 292 -3.05 35.43 -28.22
CA PRO A 292 -3.78 34.16 -28.22
C PRO A 292 -2.98 32.96 -28.71
N GLU A 293 -2.05 33.17 -29.63
CA GLU A 293 -1.15 32.13 -30.16
C GLU A 293 -0.16 31.56 -29.12
N GLN A 294 0.04 32.29 -28.03
CA GLN A 294 0.84 31.84 -26.90
C GLN A 294 -0.03 31.25 -25.80
N CYS A 295 -1.36 31.17 -25.91
CA CYS A 295 -2.25 30.59 -24.91
C CYS A 295 -2.51 29.11 -25.20
N TYR A 296 -2.18 28.24 -24.25
CA TYR A 296 -2.31 26.78 -24.39
C TYR A 296 -3.29 26.17 -23.37
N GLN A 297 -4.21 26.99 -22.85
CA GLN A 297 -5.32 26.52 -22.05
C GLN A 297 -6.22 25.60 -22.90
N ILE A 298 -6.58 24.44 -22.35
CA ILE A 298 -7.36 23.40 -23.04
C ILE A 298 -8.84 23.42 -22.65
N LEU A 299 -9.18 24.20 -21.63
CA LEU A 299 -10.52 24.36 -21.06
C LEU A 299 -10.73 25.83 -20.70
N ASP A 300 -11.99 26.23 -20.55
CA ASP A 300 -12.33 27.58 -20.11
C ASP A 300 -11.66 27.92 -18.78
N ALA A 301 -11.40 29.20 -18.54
CA ALA A 301 -10.90 29.69 -17.27
C ALA A 301 -11.53 31.05 -16.97
N ASP A 302 -12.02 31.23 -15.74
CA ASP A 302 -12.36 32.58 -15.26
C ASP A 302 -11.08 33.38 -14.95
N ALA A 303 -11.25 34.65 -14.59
CA ALA A 303 -10.12 35.54 -14.31
C ALA A 303 -9.21 34.99 -13.19
N SER A 304 -9.78 34.49 -12.10
CA SER A 304 -9.02 33.97 -10.95
C SER A 304 -8.27 32.67 -11.29
N GLN A 305 -8.88 31.81 -12.12
CA GLN A 305 -8.23 30.60 -12.62
C GLN A 305 -7.10 30.95 -13.59
N SER A 306 -7.29 31.96 -14.44
CA SER A 306 -6.27 32.45 -15.38
C SER A 306 -5.06 33.04 -14.66
N GLU A 307 -5.27 33.79 -13.58
CA GLU A 307 -4.17 34.27 -12.72
C GLU A 307 -3.37 33.11 -12.11
N ALA A 308 -4.05 32.08 -11.62
CA ALA A 308 -3.38 30.89 -11.08
C ALA A 308 -2.59 30.12 -12.14
N ILE A 309 -3.14 30.00 -13.36
CA ILE A 309 -2.49 29.38 -14.50
C ILE A 309 -1.21 30.15 -14.87
N GLU A 310 -1.31 31.48 -14.94
CA GLU A 310 -0.18 32.35 -15.26
C GLU A 310 0.92 32.30 -14.20
N ALA A 311 0.54 32.29 -12.92
CA ALA A 311 1.48 32.13 -11.81
C ALA A 311 2.26 30.81 -11.91
N ALA A 312 1.56 29.69 -12.16
CA ALA A 312 2.20 28.38 -12.32
C ALA A 312 3.12 28.35 -13.54
N ARG A 313 2.65 28.92 -14.67
CA ARG A 313 3.42 29.05 -15.90
C ARG A 313 4.70 29.87 -15.68
N GLY A 314 4.62 30.95 -14.90
CA GLY A 314 5.75 31.78 -14.49
C GLY A 314 6.75 31.11 -13.53
N GLY A 315 6.40 29.94 -12.97
CA GLY A 315 7.24 29.20 -12.03
C GLY A 315 6.99 29.55 -10.56
N ALA A 316 5.89 30.23 -10.25
CA ALA A 316 5.52 30.53 -8.87
C ALA A 316 5.11 29.28 -8.09
N SER A 317 5.48 29.24 -6.81
CA SER A 317 4.97 28.26 -5.85
C SER A 317 3.88 28.91 -5.02
N PHE A 318 2.66 28.36 -5.05
CA PHE A 318 1.51 28.94 -4.37
C PHE A 318 0.52 27.87 -3.91
N VAL A 319 -0.38 28.27 -3.02
CA VAL A 319 -1.50 27.43 -2.56
C VAL A 319 -2.77 27.93 -3.25
N LEU A 320 -3.39 27.07 -4.06
CA LEU A 320 -4.67 27.36 -4.69
C LEU A 320 -5.82 26.82 -3.83
N GLN A 321 -6.61 27.71 -3.25
CA GLN A 321 -7.79 27.33 -2.48
C GLN A 321 -9.07 27.66 -3.25
N GLY A 322 -9.96 26.68 -3.37
CA GLY A 322 -11.25 26.87 -4.03
C GLY A 322 -12.36 26.06 -3.35
N PRO A 323 -13.56 26.61 -3.13
CA PRO A 323 -14.73 25.86 -2.66
C PRO A 323 -15.08 24.65 -3.55
N PRO A 324 -15.87 23.67 -3.07
CA PRO A 324 -16.38 22.60 -3.92
C PRO A 324 -17.12 23.16 -5.14
N GLY A 325 -16.88 22.61 -6.33
CA GLY A 325 -17.53 23.04 -7.58
C GLY A 325 -16.84 24.18 -8.34
N THR A 326 -15.79 24.82 -7.82
CA THR A 326 -15.13 25.98 -8.47
C THR A 326 -14.09 25.62 -9.55
N GLY A 327 -14.26 24.49 -10.25
CA GLY A 327 -13.40 24.15 -11.38
C GLY A 327 -11.92 23.82 -11.06
N LYS A 328 -11.54 23.53 -9.79
CA LYS A 328 -10.14 23.24 -9.41
C LYS A 328 -9.41 22.27 -10.33
N SER A 329 -10.05 21.14 -10.66
CA SER A 329 -9.44 20.13 -11.54
C SER A 329 -9.32 20.59 -12.99
N GLN A 330 -10.17 21.52 -13.43
CA GLN A 330 -10.07 22.20 -14.73
C GLN A 330 -8.91 23.19 -14.73
N THR A 331 -8.74 23.98 -13.66
CA THR A 331 -7.56 24.83 -13.47
C THR A 331 -6.26 24.02 -13.48
N ILE A 332 -6.22 22.86 -12.80
CA ILE A 332 -5.06 21.97 -12.81
C ILE A 332 -4.75 21.46 -14.23
N ALA A 333 -5.77 21.04 -14.98
CA ALA A 333 -5.57 20.56 -16.35
C ALA A 333 -4.99 21.66 -17.26
N ASN A 334 -5.47 22.90 -17.12
CA ASN A 334 -4.91 24.05 -17.84
C ASN A 334 -3.46 24.37 -17.42
N ILE A 335 -3.15 24.33 -16.12
CA ILE A 335 -1.76 24.49 -15.63
C ILE A 335 -0.83 23.45 -16.26
N ILE A 336 -1.27 22.19 -16.33
CA ILE A 336 -0.49 21.11 -16.93
C ILE A 336 -0.26 21.39 -18.42
N ALA A 337 -1.31 21.71 -19.18
CA ALA A 337 -1.21 21.99 -20.61
C ALA A 337 -0.25 23.17 -20.91
N GLU A 338 -0.34 24.24 -20.11
CA GLU A 338 0.51 25.42 -20.24
C GLU A 338 1.99 25.12 -19.91
N CYS A 339 2.24 24.32 -18.87
CA CYS A 339 3.59 23.87 -18.56
C CYS A 339 4.15 22.95 -19.66
N LEU A 340 3.33 22.06 -20.22
CA LEU A 340 3.73 21.15 -21.30
C LEU A 340 4.09 21.94 -22.57
N ALA A 341 3.34 22.99 -22.91
CA ALA A 341 3.65 23.87 -24.03
C ALA A 341 5.00 24.59 -23.88
N GLN A 342 5.46 24.79 -22.64
CA GLN A 342 6.80 25.31 -22.33
C GLN A 342 7.89 24.23 -22.19
N HIS A 343 7.61 23.01 -22.65
CA HIS A 343 8.51 21.85 -22.53
C HIS A 343 8.91 21.52 -21.07
N LYS A 344 8.09 21.91 -20.09
CA LYS A 344 8.31 21.54 -18.68
C LYS A 344 7.78 20.15 -18.41
N ARG A 345 8.45 19.44 -17.49
CA ARG A 345 7.96 18.18 -16.93
C ARG A 345 7.07 18.48 -15.74
N VAL A 346 5.89 17.87 -15.68
CA VAL A 346 4.92 18.08 -14.60
C VAL A 346 4.66 16.77 -13.89
N LEU A 347 4.85 16.76 -12.57
CA LEU A 347 4.44 15.65 -11.70
C LEU A 347 3.17 16.07 -10.95
N PHE A 348 2.04 15.47 -11.30
CA PHE A 348 0.79 15.67 -10.59
C PHE A 348 0.58 14.56 -9.55
N VAL A 349 0.40 14.94 -8.28
CA VAL A 349 0.24 14.01 -7.16
C VAL A 349 -1.06 14.32 -6.43
N SER A 350 -1.78 13.29 -6.01
CA SER A 350 -2.99 13.39 -5.19
C SER A 350 -3.12 12.17 -4.29
N GLU A 351 -3.70 12.36 -3.10
CA GLU A 351 -4.05 11.27 -2.19
C GLU A 351 -5.15 10.37 -2.76
N LYS A 352 -6.06 10.93 -3.56
CA LYS A 352 -7.24 10.21 -4.09
C LYS A 352 -7.09 9.89 -5.57
N MET A 353 -7.34 8.63 -5.93
CA MET A 353 -7.39 8.16 -7.32
C MET A 353 -8.41 8.94 -8.15
N ALA A 354 -9.60 9.18 -7.60
CA ALA A 354 -10.65 9.90 -8.31
C ALA A 354 -10.22 11.30 -8.78
N ALA A 355 -9.35 11.99 -8.04
CA ALA A 355 -8.84 13.30 -8.48
C ALA A 355 -7.83 13.18 -9.63
N LEU A 356 -7.04 12.10 -9.64
CA LEU A 356 -6.10 11.79 -10.73
C LEU A 356 -6.84 11.41 -12.00
N ASP A 357 -7.82 10.51 -11.89
CA ASP A 357 -8.69 10.09 -13.01
C ASP A 357 -9.41 11.28 -13.63
N VAL A 358 -9.95 12.17 -12.80
CA VAL A 358 -10.69 13.36 -13.25
C VAL A 358 -9.81 14.36 -14.00
N VAL A 359 -8.53 14.51 -13.64
CA VAL A 359 -7.61 15.39 -14.37
C VAL A 359 -7.11 14.70 -15.64
N TYR A 360 -6.74 13.44 -15.55
CA TYR A 360 -6.31 12.63 -16.70
C TYR A 360 -7.37 12.57 -17.79
N GLU A 361 -8.63 12.34 -17.44
CA GLU A 361 -9.72 12.28 -18.41
C GLU A 361 -9.89 13.60 -19.17
N ARG A 362 -9.72 14.75 -18.50
CA ARG A 362 -9.77 16.06 -19.17
C ARG A 362 -8.60 16.24 -20.14
N LEU A 363 -7.38 15.90 -19.71
CA LEU A 363 -6.21 15.94 -20.60
C LEU A 363 -6.41 15.02 -21.81
N ARG A 364 -6.95 13.82 -21.59
CA ARG A 364 -7.24 12.84 -22.63
C ARG A 364 -8.28 13.34 -23.64
N GLN A 365 -9.37 13.94 -23.17
CA GLN A 365 -10.41 14.51 -24.02
C GLN A 365 -9.90 15.65 -24.91
N CYS A 366 -8.86 16.36 -24.46
CA CYS A 366 -8.17 17.40 -25.22
C CYS A 366 -6.98 16.88 -26.05
N GLY A 367 -6.80 15.56 -26.17
CA GLY A 367 -5.74 14.94 -26.99
C GLY A 367 -4.36 14.87 -26.34
N LEU A 368 -4.22 15.21 -25.05
CA LEU A 368 -2.92 15.22 -24.36
C LEU A 368 -2.56 13.88 -23.69
N ALA A 369 -3.29 12.81 -23.99
CA ALA A 369 -3.11 11.50 -23.37
C ALA A 369 -1.72 10.90 -23.61
N GLU A 370 -1.17 11.10 -24.81
CA GLU A 370 0.15 10.58 -25.20
C GLU A 370 1.32 11.20 -24.43
N PHE A 371 1.10 12.37 -23.83
CA PHE A 371 2.09 13.05 -22.98
C PHE A 371 1.97 12.66 -21.50
N CYS A 372 0.99 11.82 -21.15
CA CYS A 372 0.72 11.42 -19.77
C CYS A 372 1.31 10.03 -19.49
N LEU A 373 2.09 9.94 -18.41
CA LEU A 373 2.52 8.66 -17.84
C LEU A 373 1.80 8.43 -16.50
N GLU A 374 0.87 7.47 -16.45
CA GLU A 374 0.21 7.06 -15.21
C GLU A 374 1.18 6.26 -14.32
N ALA A 375 1.80 6.91 -13.34
CA ALA A 375 2.72 6.30 -12.39
C ALA A 375 2.00 5.56 -11.23
N HIS A 376 0.95 4.78 -11.54
CA HIS A 376 0.23 3.96 -10.56
C HIS A 376 0.59 2.47 -10.71
N SER A 377 0.95 1.82 -9.60
CA SER A 377 1.53 0.47 -9.58
C SER A 377 0.65 -0.60 -10.25
N HIS A 378 -0.66 -0.40 -10.27
CA HIS A 378 -1.61 -1.35 -10.87
C HIS A 378 -1.69 -1.34 -12.40
N LYS A 379 -1.21 -0.29 -13.08
CA LYS A 379 -1.19 -0.21 -14.56
C LYS A 379 0.22 -0.13 -15.14
N ALA A 380 1.18 0.37 -14.36
CA ALA A 380 2.58 0.41 -14.75
C ALA A 380 3.21 -0.99 -14.57
N SER A 381 3.11 -1.83 -15.59
CA SER A 381 3.82 -3.12 -15.61
C SER A 381 5.33 -2.88 -15.43
N LYS A 382 5.97 -3.60 -14.50
CA LYS A 382 7.44 -3.64 -14.29
C LYS A 382 8.25 -3.81 -15.60
N ARG A 383 7.64 -4.32 -16.68
CA ARG A 383 8.29 -4.51 -17.99
C ARG A 383 8.28 -3.29 -18.92
N ALA A 384 7.45 -2.27 -18.67
CA ALA A 384 7.41 -1.08 -19.52
C ALA A 384 8.58 -0.11 -19.25
N GLY A 385 9.36 -0.31 -18.18
CA GLY A 385 10.47 0.55 -17.77
C GLY A 385 11.87 0.10 -18.22
N ARG A 386 11.99 -0.93 -19.07
CA ARG A 386 13.26 -1.25 -19.75
C ARG A 386 13.22 -0.63 -21.16
N LEU A 387 13.45 0.68 -21.23
CA LEU A 387 13.91 1.34 -22.45
C LEU A 387 15.43 1.55 -22.35
#